data_AF-A0ABD4VJ81-F1
#
_entry.id   AF-A0ABD4VJ81-F1
#
_cell.length_a   1.000
_cell.length_b   1.000
_cell.length_c   1.000
_cell.angle_alpha   90.00
_cell.angle_beta   90.00
_cell.angle_gamma   90.00
#
_symmetry.space_group_name_H-M   'P 1'
#
loop_
_entity.id
_entity.type
_entity.pdbx_description
1 polymer ?
#
loop_
_entity_poly.entity_id
_entity_poly.type
_entity_poly.pdbx_seq_one_letter_code
_entity_poly.pdbx_strand_id
1 'polypeptide(L)'
;MPKINFYDRLTPEDEKEIKNWDKFLRNENKAFANANRRDRYHNLQSLDENLSIDGRITDKYEITKADSLNGEEVYLINELMDITINFIEELESEEDKIIMICKLTYPPMSSTELAKITGFSDKTVTAHFKKHQKTLQELLKDYA
;
A
#
# COMPACT_ATOMS: atom_id res chain seq x y z
N MET A 1 68.69 20.37 6.47
CA MET A 1 68.21 18.99 6.32
C MET A 1 67.24 18.93 5.15
N PRO A 2 67.37 17.97 4.22
CA PRO A 2 66.38 17.79 3.17
C PRO A 2 65.04 17.39 3.78
N LYS A 3 63.94 18.01 3.34
CA LYS A 3 62.59 17.64 3.76
C LYS A 3 62.18 16.40 2.97
N ILE A 4 62.16 15.24 3.64
CA ILE A 4 61.65 13.98 3.07
C ILE A 4 60.12 14.04 3.13
N ASN A 5 59.47 14.02 1.98
CA ASN A 5 58.03 14.01 1.84
C ASN A 5 57.46 12.59 2.01
N PHE A 6 56.14 12.49 2.20
CA PHE A 6 55.44 11.21 2.36
C PHE A 6 55.74 10.25 1.20
N TYR A 7 55.71 10.75 -0.04
CA TYR A 7 55.97 9.97 -1.25
C TYR A 7 57.39 9.42 -1.35
N ASP A 8 58.37 10.07 -0.70
CA ASP A 8 59.77 9.63 -0.73
C ASP A 8 60.01 8.38 0.15
N ARG A 9 59.00 7.97 0.94
CA ARG A 9 59.06 6.81 1.86
C ARG A 9 58.26 5.61 1.37
N LEU A 10 57.53 5.75 0.25
CA LEU A 10 56.71 4.68 -0.28
C LEU A 10 57.58 3.65 -0.98
N THR A 11 57.33 2.38 -0.66
CA THR A 11 57.84 1.26 -1.45
C THR A 11 57.00 1.09 -2.73
N PRO A 12 57.53 0.41 -3.76
CA PRO A 12 56.75 0.07 -4.95
C PRO A 12 55.45 -0.69 -4.63
N GLU A 13 55.46 -1.49 -3.57
CA GLU A 13 54.28 -2.19 -3.04
C GLU A 13 53.25 -1.20 -2.47
N ASP A 14 53.67 -0.22 -1.67
CA ASP A 14 52.78 0.81 -1.11
C ASP A 14 52.11 1.63 -2.23
N GLU A 15 52.85 1.99 -3.28
CA GLU A 15 52.29 2.70 -4.43
C GLU A 15 51.21 1.88 -5.16
N LYS A 16 51.40 0.55 -5.24
CA LYS A 16 50.44 -0.35 -5.86
C LYS A 16 49.19 -0.51 -5.01
N GLU A 17 49.33 -0.60 -3.69
CA GLU A 17 48.19 -0.63 -2.77
C GLU A 17 47.38 0.67 -2.83
N ILE A 18 48.04 1.84 -2.82
CA ILE A 18 47.36 3.13 -2.96
C ILE A 18 46.56 3.20 -4.25
N LYS A 19 47.11 2.72 -5.38
CA LYS A 19 46.37 2.66 -6.66
C LYS A 19 45.17 1.71 -6.60
N ASN A 20 45.29 0.58 -5.91
CA ASN A 20 44.19 -0.35 -5.73
C ASN A 20 43.07 0.25 -4.86
N TRP A 21 43.42 0.90 -3.75
CA TRP A 21 42.48 1.60 -2.89
C TRP A 21 41.80 2.77 -3.59
N ASP A 22 42.54 3.59 -4.36
CA ASP A 22 41.95 4.67 -5.17
C ASP A 22 40.95 4.11 -6.19
N LYS A 23 41.29 3.00 -6.87
CA LYS A 23 40.38 2.32 -7.80
C LYS A 23 39.12 1.79 -7.10
N PHE A 24 39.29 1.17 -5.93
CA PHE A 24 38.18 0.65 -5.12
C PHE A 24 37.23 1.77 -4.70
N LEU A 25 37.76 2.84 -4.10
CA LEU A 25 36.99 4.01 -3.67
C LEU A 25 36.27 4.69 -4.84
N ARG A 26 36.92 4.82 -6.00
CA ARG A 26 36.27 5.35 -7.22
C ARG A 26 35.11 4.48 -7.68
N ASN A 27 35.23 3.16 -7.57
CA ASN A 27 34.17 2.23 -7.97
C ASN A 27 32.99 2.27 -6.98
N GLU A 28 33.25 2.32 -5.68
CA GLU A 28 32.20 2.53 -4.66
C GLU A 28 31.48 3.86 -4.89
N ASN A 29 32.22 4.95 -5.13
CA ASN A 29 31.63 6.26 -5.45
C ASN A 29 30.74 6.20 -6.69
N LYS A 30 31.12 5.43 -7.72
CA LYS A 30 30.28 5.21 -8.91
C LYS A 30 29.02 4.41 -8.59
N ALA A 31 29.13 3.36 -7.77
CA ALA A 31 27.98 2.55 -7.36
C ALA A 31 26.97 3.40 -6.58
N PHE A 32 27.44 4.19 -5.62
CA PHE A 32 26.62 5.12 -4.85
C PHE A 32 25.98 6.20 -5.73
N ALA A 33 26.74 6.81 -6.64
CA ALA A 33 26.20 7.81 -7.58
C ALA A 33 25.12 7.22 -8.51
N ASN A 34 25.30 5.98 -8.97
CA ASN A 34 24.31 5.26 -9.77
C ASN A 34 23.05 4.93 -8.99
N ALA A 35 23.17 4.53 -7.72
CA ALA A 35 22.03 4.32 -6.82
C ALA A 35 21.22 5.61 -6.67
N ASN A 36 21.87 6.73 -6.32
CA ASN A 36 21.22 8.04 -6.22
C ASN A 36 20.55 8.47 -7.53
N ARG A 37 21.11 8.12 -8.69
CA ARG A 37 20.49 8.39 -10.00
C ARG A 37 19.20 7.58 -10.19
N ARG A 38 19.21 6.31 -9.80
CA ARG A 38 18.03 5.44 -9.85
C ARG A 38 16.94 5.92 -8.90
N ASP A 39 17.32 6.34 -7.70
CA ASP A 39 16.37 6.86 -6.71
C ASP A 39 15.69 8.13 -7.23
N ARG A 40 16.45 9.07 -7.83
CA ARG A 40 15.87 10.24 -8.51
C ARG A 40 14.96 9.89 -9.67
N TYR A 41 15.30 8.87 -10.46
CA TYR A 41 14.47 8.43 -11.59
C TYR A 41 13.10 7.91 -11.15
N HIS A 42 13.04 7.25 -9.99
CA HIS A 42 11.81 6.73 -9.41
C HIS A 42 11.16 7.66 -8.37
N ASN A 43 11.66 8.89 -8.20
CA ASN A 43 11.24 9.83 -7.16
C ASN A 43 11.25 9.22 -5.74
N LEU A 44 12.21 8.33 -5.47
CA LEU A 44 12.39 7.75 -4.14
C LEU A 44 13.04 8.79 -3.22
N GLN A 45 12.58 8.80 -1.97
CA GLN A 45 13.09 9.66 -0.90
C GLN A 45 13.49 8.79 0.30
N SER A 46 14.43 9.27 1.10
CA SER A 46 14.86 8.57 2.31
C SER A 46 13.73 8.55 3.33
N LEU A 47 13.55 7.42 4.02
CA LEU A 47 12.67 7.36 5.20
C LEU A 47 13.34 7.98 6.44
N ASP A 48 14.66 8.10 6.43
CA ASP A 48 15.46 8.79 7.45
C ASP A 48 15.58 10.31 7.16
N GLU A 49 14.78 10.83 6.23
CA GLU A 49 14.72 12.27 5.95
C GLU A 49 14.11 12.98 7.17
N ASN A 50 14.88 13.86 7.82
CA ASN A 50 14.39 14.67 8.94
C ASN A 50 13.49 15.81 8.41
N LEU A 51 12.21 15.76 8.77
CA LEU A 51 11.20 16.72 8.35
C LEU A 51 10.99 17.87 9.36
N SER A 52 11.62 17.80 10.54
CA SER A 52 11.57 18.81 11.60
C SER A 52 10.16 19.37 11.86
N ILE A 53 9.27 18.54 12.41
CA ILE A 53 7.88 18.94 12.72
C ILE A 53 7.82 19.51 14.14
N ASP A 54 7.22 20.69 14.29
CA ASP A 54 7.04 21.39 15.57
C ASP A 54 8.34 21.57 16.40
N GLY A 55 9.47 21.74 15.71
CA GLY A 55 10.79 21.94 16.34
C GLY A 55 11.42 20.66 16.91
N ARG A 56 10.82 19.49 16.66
CA ARG A 56 11.38 18.18 16.99
C ARG A 56 11.96 17.51 15.74
N ILE A 57 13.08 16.80 15.90
CA ILE A 57 13.60 15.91 14.87
C ILE A 57 12.59 14.77 14.67
N THR A 58 12.05 14.66 13.46
CA THR A 58 11.06 13.66 13.08
C THR A 58 11.46 13.11 11.74
N ASP A 59 11.79 11.82 11.72
CA ASP A 59 12.13 11.12 10.51
C ASP A 59 10.86 10.82 9.71
N LYS A 60 10.94 10.87 8.39
CA LYS A 60 9.82 10.59 7.50
C LYS A 60 9.17 9.23 7.77
N TYR A 61 9.94 8.25 8.22
CA TYR A 61 9.44 6.95 8.66
C TYR A 61 8.35 7.07 9.72
N GLU A 62 8.52 7.95 10.72
CA GLU A 62 7.61 8.07 11.88
C GLU A 62 6.21 8.53 11.49
N ILE A 63 6.09 9.27 10.40
CA ILE A 63 4.82 9.82 9.90
C ILE A 63 4.27 9.06 8.70
N THR A 64 5.05 8.16 8.12
CA THR A 64 4.61 7.34 6.99
C THR A 64 3.69 6.26 7.53
N LYS A 65 2.39 6.39 7.29
CA LYS A 65 1.41 5.39 7.69
C LYS A 65 1.72 4.04 7.03
N ALA A 66 1.71 2.97 7.83
CA ALA A 66 1.80 1.63 7.30
C ALA A 66 0.54 1.28 6.47
N ASP A 67 0.69 0.38 5.49
CA ASP A 67 -0.45 -0.12 4.69
C ASP A 67 -1.45 -0.96 5.53
N SER A 68 -1.08 -1.32 6.75
CA SER A 68 -1.96 -2.04 7.68
C SER A 68 -3.02 -1.14 8.28
N LEU A 69 -4.23 -1.67 8.38
CA LEU A 69 -5.32 -1.05 9.13
C LEU A 69 -4.94 -0.93 10.62
N ASN A 70 -5.27 0.20 11.22
CA ASN A 70 -5.18 0.38 12.66
C ASN A 70 -6.37 -0.30 13.37
N GLY A 71 -6.35 -0.35 14.71
CA GLY A 71 -7.40 -1.04 15.47
C GLY A 71 -8.80 -0.44 15.31
N GLU A 72 -8.90 0.88 15.14
CA GLU A 72 -10.17 1.58 14.91
C GLU A 72 -10.72 1.25 13.50
N GLU A 73 -9.86 1.27 12.48
CA GLU A 73 -10.22 0.90 11.12
C GLU A 73 -10.70 -0.56 11.04
N VAL A 74 -10.02 -1.48 11.73
CA VAL A 74 -10.45 -2.88 11.83
C VAL A 74 -11.82 -2.99 12.52
N TYR A 75 -12.02 -2.26 13.62
CA TYR A 75 -13.30 -2.24 14.33
C TYR A 75 -14.44 -1.76 13.44
N LEU A 76 -14.25 -0.62 12.74
CA LEU A 76 -15.26 -0.06 11.83
C LEU A 76 -15.59 -1.01 10.67
N ILE A 77 -14.59 -1.69 10.11
CA ILE A 77 -14.81 -2.68 9.03
C ILE A 77 -15.62 -3.86 9.55
N ASN A 78 -15.30 -4.39 10.74
CA ASN A 78 -16.06 -5.50 11.33
C ASN A 78 -17.50 -5.10 11.61
N GLU A 79 -17.73 -3.91 12.17
CA GLU A 79 -19.07 -3.41 12.45
C GLU A 79 -19.88 -3.23 11.15
N LEU A 80 -19.28 -2.69 10.09
CA LEU A 80 -19.90 -2.59 8.77
C LEU A 80 -20.25 -3.97 8.20
N MET A 81 -19.38 -4.96 8.36
CA MET A 81 -19.62 -6.34 7.93
C MET A 81 -20.79 -6.96 8.70
N ASP A 82 -20.81 -6.81 10.02
CA ASP A 82 -21.87 -7.35 10.87
C ASP A 82 -23.24 -6.72 10.54
N ILE A 83 -23.30 -5.40 10.35
CA ILE A 83 -24.54 -4.71 9.92
C ILE A 83 -25.01 -5.24 8.56
N THR A 84 -24.08 -5.44 7.62
CA THR A 84 -24.40 -5.95 6.28
C THR A 84 -24.92 -7.39 6.34
N ILE A 85 -24.28 -8.25 7.12
CA ILE A 85 -24.70 -9.66 7.29
C ILE A 85 -26.08 -9.72 7.93
N ASN A 86 -26.29 -9.01 9.04
CA ASN A 86 -27.58 -8.96 9.73
C ASN A 86 -28.69 -8.46 8.80
N PHE A 87 -28.44 -7.38 8.04
CA PHE A 87 -29.40 -6.86 7.06
C PHE A 87 -29.80 -7.91 6.02
N ILE A 88 -28.84 -8.69 5.50
CA ILE A 88 -29.11 -9.75 4.53
C ILE A 88 -29.89 -10.90 5.17
N GLU A 89 -29.52 -11.33 6.38
CA GLU A 89 -30.17 -12.43 7.08
C GLU A 89 -31.66 -12.13 7.39
N GLU A 90 -31.98 -10.87 7.66
CA GLU A 90 -33.34 -10.38 7.93
C GLU A 90 -34.24 -10.28 6.69
N LEU A 91 -33.70 -10.42 5.47
CA LEU A 91 -34.52 -10.42 4.26
C LEU A 91 -35.51 -11.60 4.25
N GLU A 92 -36.75 -11.35 3.84
CA GLU A 92 -37.79 -12.39 3.84
C GLU A 92 -37.63 -13.41 2.70
N SER A 93 -37.14 -12.98 1.53
CA SER A 93 -36.97 -13.82 0.34
C SER A 93 -35.56 -14.42 0.30
N GLU A 94 -35.49 -15.74 0.12
CA GLU A 94 -34.23 -16.44 -0.07
C GLU A 94 -33.53 -16.00 -1.37
N GLU A 95 -34.30 -15.71 -2.42
CA GLU A 95 -33.78 -15.17 -3.67
C GLU A 95 -33.13 -13.79 -3.45
N ASP A 96 -33.74 -12.94 -2.63
CA ASP A 96 -33.18 -11.62 -2.29
C ASP A 96 -31.87 -11.75 -1.51
N LYS A 97 -31.75 -12.73 -0.59
CA LYS A 97 -30.50 -13.04 0.10
C LYS A 97 -29.41 -13.46 -0.88
N ILE A 98 -29.71 -14.41 -1.76
CA ILE A 98 -28.78 -14.88 -2.80
C ILE A 98 -28.32 -13.71 -3.69
N ILE A 99 -29.26 -12.87 -4.13
CA ILE A 99 -28.95 -11.69 -4.95
C ILE A 99 -28.00 -10.75 -4.21
N MET A 100 -28.29 -10.40 -2.95
CA MET A 100 -27.47 -9.49 -2.16
C MET A 100 -26.07 -10.05 -1.90
N ILE A 101 -25.96 -11.30 -1.46
CA ILE A 101 -24.68 -11.97 -1.20
C ILE A 101 -23.81 -11.94 -2.46
N CYS A 102 -24.33 -12.47 -3.58
CA CYS A 102 -23.53 -12.61 -4.80
C CYS A 102 -23.21 -11.27 -5.48
N LYS A 103 -24.00 -10.21 -5.25
CA LYS A 103 -23.73 -8.86 -5.76
C LYS A 103 -22.72 -8.10 -4.91
N LEU A 104 -22.61 -8.40 -3.62
CA LEU A 104 -21.68 -7.74 -2.71
C LEU A 104 -20.31 -8.44 -2.63
N THR A 105 -20.21 -9.72 -2.98
CA THR A 105 -18.94 -10.44 -3.06
C THR A 105 -18.03 -9.93 -4.19
N TYR A 106 -16.72 -10.11 -4.06
CA TYR A 106 -15.75 -9.83 -5.12
C TYR A 106 -15.24 -11.14 -5.79
N PRO A 107 -15.31 -11.27 -7.13
CA PRO A 107 -15.99 -10.36 -8.06
C PRO A 107 -17.52 -10.47 -7.96
N PRO A 108 -18.27 -9.38 -8.22
CA PRO A 108 -19.73 -9.40 -8.14
C PRO A 108 -20.32 -10.20 -9.30
N MET A 109 -21.30 -11.05 -9.00
CA MET A 109 -21.96 -11.86 -10.03
C MET A 109 -22.83 -10.99 -10.95
N SER A 110 -22.88 -11.33 -12.24
CA SER A 110 -23.73 -10.63 -13.20
C SER A 110 -25.21 -10.90 -12.90
N SER A 111 -26.08 -9.94 -13.26
CA SER A 111 -27.53 -10.13 -13.07
C SER A 111 -28.07 -11.30 -13.93
N THR A 112 -27.39 -11.62 -15.03
CA THR A 112 -27.77 -12.70 -15.95
C THR A 112 -27.43 -14.08 -15.39
N GLU A 113 -26.32 -14.22 -14.67
CA GLU A 113 -26.00 -15.45 -13.94
C GLU A 113 -26.98 -15.66 -12.78
N LEU A 114 -27.25 -14.60 -12.02
CA LEU A 114 -28.22 -14.62 -10.92
C LEU A 114 -29.65 -14.93 -11.37
N ALA A 115 -30.05 -14.45 -12.56
CA ALA A 115 -31.34 -14.77 -13.16
C ALA A 115 -31.52 -16.29 -13.37
N LYS A 116 -30.44 -17.01 -13.75
CA LYS A 116 -30.47 -18.47 -13.90
C LYS A 116 -30.60 -19.20 -12.57
N ILE A 117 -30.04 -18.64 -11.50
CA ILE A 117 -30.05 -19.25 -10.15
C ILE A 117 -31.40 -19.03 -9.46
N THR A 118 -31.92 -17.80 -9.53
CA THR A 118 -33.15 -17.38 -8.82
C THR A 118 -34.43 -17.66 -9.61
N GLY A 119 -34.33 -17.96 -10.91
CA GLY A 119 -35.49 -18.09 -11.80
C GLY A 119 -36.13 -16.75 -12.19
N PHE A 120 -35.57 -15.63 -11.75
CA PHE A 120 -36.01 -14.29 -12.13
C PHE A 120 -35.48 -13.85 -13.50
N SER A 121 -36.08 -12.79 -14.03
CA SER A 121 -35.47 -12.07 -15.15
C SER A 121 -34.29 -11.22 -14.68
N ASP A 122 -33.33 -10.96 -15.57
CA ASP A 122 -32.19 -10.05 -15.33
C ASP A 122 -32.64 -8.66 -14.83
N LYS A 123 -33.76 -8.15 -15.37
CA LYS A 123 -34.37 -6.88 -14.95
C LYS A 123 -34.90 -6.97 -13.52
N THR A 124 -35.55 -8.07 -13.17
CA THR A 124 -36.09 -8.32 -11.83
C THR A 124 -34.96 -8.42 -10.82
N VAL A 125 -33.91 -9.20 -11.09
CA VAL A 125 -32.71 -9.29 -10.24
C VAL A 125 -32.12 -7.91 -9.97
N THR A 126 -31.97 -7.10 -11.03
CA THR A 126 -31.41 -5.75 -10.91
C THR A 126 -32.30 -4.82 -10.08
N ALA A 127 -33.63 -4.93 -10.22
CA ALA A 127 -34.58 -4.14 -9.44
C ALA A 127 -34.56 -4.51 -7.96
N HIS A 128 -34.54 -5.81 -7.65
CA HIS A 128 -34.46 -6.32 -6.27
C HIS A 128 -33.14 -5.90 -5.61
N PHE A 129 -32.01 -6.07 -6.29
CA PHE A 129 -30.71 -5.61 -5.78
C PHE A 129 -30.74 -4.10 -5.48
N LYS A 130 -31.21 -3.26 -6.40
CA LYS A 130 -31.25 -1.80 -6.20
C LYS A 130 -32.15 -1.38 -5.03
N LYS A 131 -33.27 -2.06 -4.83
CA LYS A 131 -34.19 -1.81 -3.71
C LYS A 131 -33.47 -2.01 -2.37
N HIS A 132 -32.79 -3.14 -2.21
CA HIS A 132 -32.10 -3.49 -0.97
C HIS A 132 -30.80 -2.72 -0.80
N GLN A 133 -30.06 -2.47 -1.89
CA GLN A 133 -28.88 -1.62 -1.91
C GLN A 133 -29.17 -0.23 -1.35
N LYS A 134 -30.30 0.39 -1.73
CA LYS A 134 -30.67 1.71 -1.22
C LYS A 134 -30.87 1.69 0.31
N THR A 135 -31.56 0.67 0.82
CA THR A 135 -31.82 0.52 2.26
C THR A 135 -30.51 0.29 3.02
N LEU A 136 -29.64 -0.58 2.51
CA LEU A 136 -28.33 -0.84 3.09
C LEU A 136 -27.44 0.41 3.09
N GLN A 137 -27.47 1.22 2.03
CA GLN A 137 -26.75 2.49 1.97
C GLN A 137 -27.25 3.49 3.03
N GLU A 138 -28.55 3.54 3.29
CA GLU A 138 -29.11 4.39 4.33
C GLU A 138 -28.69 3.93 5.74
N LEU A 139 -28.60 2.61 5.97
CA LEU A 139 -28.10 2.02 7.22
C LEU A 139 -26.60 2.30 7.44
N LEU A 140 -25.81 2.26 6.38
CA LEU A 140 -24.35 2.41 6.44
C LEU A 140 -23.85 3.84 6.22
N LYS A 141 -24.76 4.84 6.18
CA LYS A 141 -24.42 6.24 5.86
C LYS A 141 -23.35 6.86 6.76
N ASP A 142 -23.24 6.37 8.01
CA ASP A 142 -22.32 6.91 9.01
C ASP A 142 -20.91 6.30 8.89
N TYR A 143 -20.74 5.27 8.05
CA TYR A 143 -19.45 4.65 7.71
C TYR A 143 -18.87 5.12 6.37
N ALA A 144 -19.60 5.99 5.65
CA ALA A 144 -19.30 6.42 4.28
C ALA A 144 -18.58 7.77 4.21
#